data_AF-A0A0S7ZCQ2-F1
#
_entry.id   AF-A0A0S7ZCQ2-F1
#
_cell.length_a   1.000
_cell.length_b   1.000
_cell.length_c   1.000
_cell.angle_alpha   90.00
_cell.angle_beta   90.00
_cell.angle_gamma   90.00
#
_symmetry.space_group_name_H-M   'P 1'
#
loop_
_entity.id
_entity.type
_entity.pdbx_description
1 polymer ?
#
loop_
_entity_poly.entity_id
_entity_poly.type
_entity_poly.pdbx_seq_one_letter_code
_entity_poly.pdbx_strand_id
1 'polypeptide(L)'
;MLRRLNAARLVKKGTCLTRKNVDSFIERIKDVIRKNGRCVIAVTGSPGSGKSVYADFFRKKGFFSFPKDSVSVIDDLRGNNDERYSRKELSIGQDKNILLIFDYRAVLYYRGANFIVILDIGEKKRLENLKNRSMKSYKRYKGFYYRYPPMPFYVDSSRVYILKDDTVELFKG
;
A
#
# COMPACT_ATOMS: atom_id res chain seq x y z
N MET A 1 -11.37 -4.94 -17.62
CA MET A 1 -12.07 -3.65 -17.48
C MET A 1 -12.84 -3.55 -16.15
N LEU A 2 -13.75 -4.49 -15.85
CA LEU A 2 -14.61 -4.50 -14.66
C LEU A 2 -13.89 -4.30 -13.30
N ARG A 3 -12.77 -4.99 -13.04
CA ARG A 3 -12.01 -4.83 -11.78
C ARG A 3 -11.42 -3.43 -11.57
N ARG A 4 -11.16 -2.69 -12.65
CA ARG A 4 -10.67 -1.30 -12.57
C ARG A 4 -11.83 -0.34 -12.28
N LEU A 5 -13.01 -0.59 -12.85
CA LEU A 5 -14.24 0.14 -12.51
C LEU A 5 -14.61 -0.06 -11.04
N ASN A 6 -14.52 -1.31 -10.55
CA ASN A 6 -14.72 -1.58 -9.13
C ASN A 6 -13.69 -0.86 -8.25
N ALA A 7 -12.41 -0.86 -8.63
CA ALA A 7 -11.39 -0.10 -7.91
C ALA A 7 -11.71 1.39 -7.83
N ALA A 8 -12.15 2.02 -8.93
CA ALA A 8 -12.57 3.42 -8.93
C ALA A 8 -13.77 3.67 -8.00
N ARG A 9 -14.77 2.77 -8.01
CA ARG A 9 -15.91 2.82 -7.09
C ARG A 9 -15.47 2.72 -5.63
N LEU A 10 -14.58 1.78 -5.32
CA LEU A 10 -14.04 1.58 -3.98
C LEU A 10 -13.24 2.78 -3.51
N VAL A 11 -12.42 3.38 -4.37
CA VAL A 11 -11.67 4.61 -4.04
C VAL A 11 -12.61 5.75 -3.71
N LYS A 12 -13.68 5.95 -4.50
CA LYS A 12 -14.69 7.00 -4.24
C LYS A 12 -15.39 6.84 -2.88
N LYS A 13 -15.52 5.60 -2.40
CA LYS A 13 -16.17 5.26 -1.12
C LYS A 13 -15.19 5.04 0.04
N GLY A 14 -13.89 4.96 -0.24
CA GLY A 14 -12.86 4.69 0.75
C GLY A 14 -12.58 5.91 1.64
N THR A 15 -11.92 5.67 2.76
CA THR A 15 -11.60 6.73 3.72
C THR A 15 -10.28 7.39 3.35
N CYS A 16 -10.28 8.68 3.08
CA CYS A 16 -9.04 9.44 2.94
C CYS A 16 -8.36 9.59 4.30
N LEU A 17 -7.12 9.14 4.41
CA LEU A 17 -6.32 9.32 5.62
C LEU A 17 -5.88 10.79 5.72
N THR A 18 -6.08 11.37 6.90
CA THR A 18 -5.77 12.77 7.24
C THR A 18 -5.33 12.83 8.69
N ARG A 19 -4.76 13.96 9.13
CA ARG A 19 -4.38 14.14 10.55
C ARG A 19 -5.56 13.96 11.50
N LYS A 20 -6.78 14.27 11.06
CA LYS A 20 -8.00 14.18 11.89
C LYS A 20 -8.48 12.75 12.13
N ASN A 21 -8.11 11.79 11.29
CA ASN A 21 -8.64 10.42 11.36
C ASN A 21 -7.56 9.33 11.37
N VAL A 22 -6.28 9.71 11.37
CA VAL A 22 -5.16 8.77 11.42
C VAL A 22 -5.16 7.96 12.72
N ASP A 23 -5.48 8.58 13.86
CA ASP A 23 -5.52 7.90 15.15
C ASP A 23 -6.61 6.81 15.18
N SER A 24 -7.78 7.10 14.60
CA SER A 24 -8.84 6.10 14.43
C SER A 24 -8.39 4.92 13.56
N PHE A 25 -7.58 5.17 12.52
CA PHE A 25 -7.01 4.09 11.72
C PHE A 25 -5.98 3.26 12.51
N ILE A 26 -5.12 3.92 13.30
CA ILE A 26 -4.16 3.25 14.17
C ILE A 26 -4.87 2.35 15.19
N GLU A 27 -5.95 2.82 15.83
CA GLU A 27 -6.73 2.01 16.77
C GLU A 27 -7.36 0.80 16.08
N ARG A 28 -7.87 0.95 14.86
CA ARG A 28 -8.37 -0.19 14.05
C ARG A 28 -7.27 -1.21 13.75
N ILE A 29 -6.02 -0.78 13.54
CA ILE A 29 -4.89 -1.70 13.38
C ILE A 29 -4.60 -2.44 14.68
N LYS A 30 -4.57 -1.73 15.82
CA LYS A 30 -4.37 -2.34 17.14
C LYS A 30 -5.45 -3.37 17.47
N ASP A 31 -6.72 -3.09 17.14
CA ASP A 31 -7.83 -4.04 17.32
C ASP A 31 -7.61 -5.33 16.52
N VAL A 32 -7.17 -5.21 15.26
CA VAL A 32 -6.87 -6.37 14.41
C VAL A 32 -5.72 -7.19 14.99
N ILE A 33 -4.65 -6.53 15.46
CA ILE A 33 -3.51 -7.20 16.09
C ILE A 33 -3.96 -7.91 17.38
N ARG A 34 -4.75 -7.26 18.24
CA ARG A 34 -5.27 -7.88 19.47
C ARG A 34 -6.11 -9.14 19.19
N LYS A 35 -6.90 -9.14 18.12
CA LYS A 35 -7.77 -10.27 17.75
C LYS A 35 -7.03 -11.41 17.05
N ASN A 36 -6.09 -11.08 16.17
CA ASN A 36 -5.50 -12.05 15.23
C ASN A 36 -3.99 -12.29 15.46
N GLY A 37 -3.38 -11.61 16.44
CA GLY A 37 -1.93 -11.54 16.63
C GLY A 37 -1.19 -10.68 15.60
N ARG A 38 -1.78 -10.48 14.41
CA ARG A 38 -1.16 -9.74 13.30
C ARG A 38 -2.15 -8.93 12.48
N CYS A 39 -1.66 -7.86 11.86
CA CYS A 39 -2.37 -7.05 10.87
C CYS A 39 -1.61 -6.98 9.55
N VAL A 40 -2.25 -7.39 8.46
CA VAL A 40 -1.70 -7.30 7.11
C VAL A 40 -2.34 -6.15 6.36
N ILE A 41 -1.51 -5.30 5.75
CA ILE A 41 -1.95 -4.13 4.99
C ILE A 41 -1.38 -4.24 3.57
N ALA A 42 -2.27 -4.33 2.58
CA ALA A 42 -1.87 -4.25 1.18
C ALA A 42 -1.77 -2.78 0.77
N VAL A 43 -0.55 -2.32 0.47
CA VAL A 43 -0.29 -0.97 -0.02
C VAL A 43 -0.13 -1.02 -1.53
N THR A 44 -0.97 -0.29 -2.24
CA THR A 44 -1.05 -0.36 -3.69
C THR A 44 -1.19 1.02 -4.30
N GLY A 45 -0.93 1.15 -5.61
CA GLY A 45 -0.92 2.44 -6.28
C GLY A 45 -0.29 2.35 -7.65
N SER A 46 -0.54 3.31 -8.52
CA SER A 46 -0.05 3.33 -9.90
C SER A 46 1.49 3.18 -10.02
N PRO A 47 2.03 2.67 -11.14
CA PRO A 47 3.47 2.79 -11.40
C PRO A 47 3.91 4.26 -11.37
N GLY A 48 4.92 4.58 -10.56
CA GLY A 48 5.34 5.97 -10.29
C GLY A 48 4.74 6.61 -9.04
N SER A 49 3.90 5.88 -8.28
CA SER A 49 3.27 6.42 -7.06
C SER A 49 4.15 6.50 -5.81
N GLY A 50 5.44 6.18 -5.92
CA GLY A 50 6.35 6.21 -4.76
C GLY A 50 6.24 5.02 -3.80
N LYS A 51 5.58 3.90 -4.18
CA LYS A 51 5.46 2.68 -3.32
C LYS A 51 6.79 2.27 -2.69
N SER A 52 7.84 2.07 -3.48
CA SER A 52 9.15 1.68 -2.96
C SER A 52 9.76 2.71 -2.02
N VAL A 53 9.51 4.01 -2.24
CA VAL A 53 9.95 5.08 -1.33
C VAL A 53 9.26 4.95 0.03
N TYR A 54 7.94 4.69 0.04
CA TYR A 54 7.20 4.42 1.28
C TYR A 54 7.64 3.12 1.94
N ALA A 55 7.89 2.05 1.18
CA ALA A 55 8.39 0.79 1.69
C ALA A 55 9.73 1.00 2.43
N ASP A 56 10.69 1.67 1.79
CA ASP A 56 11.99 1.98 2.39
C ASP A 56 11.88 2.89 3.60
N PHE A 57 10.97 3.87 3.56
CA PHE A 57 10.69 4.73 4.71
C PHE A 57 10.18 3.91 5.90
N PHE A 58 9.20 3.03 5.70
CA PHE A 58 8.62 2.23 6.78
C PHE A 58 9.55 1.13 7.30
N ARG A 59 10.44 0.58 6.46
CA ARG A 59 11.53 -0.30 6.91
C ARG A 59 12.42 0.38 7.94
N LYS A 60 12.72 1.66 7.72
CA LYS A 60 13.65 2.43 8.57
C LYS A 60 12.99 3.03 9.80
N LYS A 61 11.75 3.49 9.67
CA LYS A 61 11.05 4.28 10.71
C LYS A 61 9.94 3.52 11.44
N GLY A 62 9.48 2.39 10.91
CA GLY A 62 8.24 1.76 11.36
C GLY A 62 7.02 2.33 10.64
N PHE A 63 5.82 2.11 11.18
CA PHE A 63 4.57 2.48 10.53
C PHE A 63 3.67 3.20 11.53
N PHE A 64 3.42 4.51 11.35
CA PHE A 64 2.76 5.36 12.35
C PHE A 64 3.42 5.23 13.74
N SER A 65 2.66 4.88 14.77
CA SER A 65 3.15 4.66 16.13
C SER A 65 3.75 3.26 16.35
N PHE A 66 3.79 2.41 15.33
CA PHE A 66 4.38 1.08 15.43
C PHE A 66 5.87 1.12 15.10
N PRO A 67 6.75 0.67 16.02
CA PRO A 67 8.19 0.72 15.81
C PRO A 67 8.63 -0.23 14.70
N LYS A 68 9.77 0.06 14.06
CA LYS A 68 10.34 -0.75 12.96
C LYS A 68 10.42 -2.25 13.27
N ASP A 69 10.73 -2.62 14.51
CA ASP A 69 10.90 -4.02 14.92
C ASP A 69 9.58 -4.79 15.02
N SER A 70 8.44 -4.10 14.89
CA SER A 70 7.11 -4.69 14.83
C SER A 70 6.53 -4.73 13.41
N VAL A 71 7.28 -4.25 12.41
CA VAL A 71 6.83 -4.06 11.02
C VAL A 71 7.70 -4.86 10.06
N SER A 72 7.07 -5.78 9.32
CA SER A 72 7.64 -6.41 8.14
C SER A 72 7.17 -5.69 6.87
N VAL A 73 8.08 -5.46 5.92
CA VAL A 73 7.76 -4.79 4.65
C VAL A 73 8.19 -5.67 3.49
N ILE A 74 7.23 -5.98 2.61
CA ILE A 74 7.47 -6.67 1.34
C ILE A 74 7.22 -5.68 0.21
N ASP A 75 8.22 -5.38 -0.61
CA ASP A 75 8.10 -4.51 -1.80
C ASP A 75 8.39 -5.30 -3.08
N ASP A 76 7.41 -5.34 -3.98
CA ASP A 76 7.46 -6.10 -5.24
C ASP A 76 7.94 -7.56 -5.02
N LEU A 77 7.40 -8.21 -3.96
CA LEU A 77 7.72 -9.57 -3.51
C LEU A 77 9.15 -9.76 -2.95
N ARG A 78 9.82 -8.68 -2.55
CA ARG A 78 11.11 -8.72 -1.86
C ARG A 78 10.97 -8.23 -0.42
N GLY A 79 11.53 -8.97 0.53
CA GLY A 79 11.48 -8.63 1.95
C GLY A 79 12.52 -7.60 2.39
N ASN A 80 12.87 -7.65 3.67
CA ASN A 80 13.78 -6.68 4.29
C ASN A 80 15.26 -7.01 4.02
N ASN A 81 15.59 -8.29 3.84
CA ASN A 81 16.94 -8.80 3.58
C ASN A 81 17.12 -9.15 2.09
N ASP A 82 16.33 -8.52 1.21
CA ASP A 82 16.24 -8.78 -0.23
C ASP A 82 15.84 -10.22 -0.60
N GLU A 83 15.28 -10.97 0.35
CA GLU A 83 14.78 -12.30 0.11
C GLU A 83 13.53 -12.26 -0.78
N ARG A 84 13.49 -13.15 -1.77
CA ARG A 84 12.43 -13.18 -2.78
C ARG A 84 11.32 -14.14 -2.36
N TYR A 85 10.11 -13.62 -2.25
CA TYR A 85 8.93 -14.42 -1.97
C TYR A 85 8.18 -14.76 -3.25
N SER A 86 7.65 -15.98 -3.32
CA SER A 86 6.51 -16.26 -4.20
C SER A 86 5.22 -15.72 -3.59
N ARG A 87 4.19 -15.54 -4.41
CA ARG A 87 2.87 -15.12 -3.93
C ARG A 87 2.27 -16.07 -2.87
N LYS A 88 2.64 -17.36 -2.92
CA LYS A 88 2.15 -18.38 -1.98
C LYS A 88 2.86 -18.28 -0.62
N GLU A 89 4.09 -17.77 -0.61
CA GLU A 89 4.93 -17.69 0.59
C GLU A 89 4.71 -16.40 1.38
N LEU A 90 3.97 -15.42 0.85
CA LEU A 90 3.67 -14.16 1.56
C LEU A 90 2.93 -14.35 2.89
N SER A 91 2.33 -15.51 3.12
CA SER A 91 1.68 -15.87 4.39
C SER A 91 2.59 -16.55 5.40
N ILE A 92 3.79 -16.97 4.98
CA ILE A 92 4.72 -17.84 5.72
C ILE A 92 5.93 -17.01 6.16
N GLY A 93 6.35 -17.13 7.42
CA GLY A 93 7.64 -16.59 7.90
C GLY A 93 7.67 -15.08 8.16
N GLN A 94 6.54 -14.47 8.53
CA GLN A 94 6.50 -13.08 8.97
C GLN A 94 6.08 -13.01 10.43
N ASP A 95 7.06 -12.98 11.33
CA ASP A 95 6.87 -13.03 12.80
C ASP A 95 6.49 -11.67 13.40
N LYS A 96 6.29 -10.66 12.56
CA LYS A 96 6.00 -9.29 12.98
C LYS A 96 4.50 -9.02 13.05
N ASN A 97 4.10 -8.21 14.02
CA ASN A 97 2.70 -7.86 14.27
C ASN A 97 2.06 -7.12 13.08
N ILE A 98 2.85 -6.41 12.28
CA ILE A 98 2.38 -5.72 11.07
C ILE A 98 3.14 -6.22 9.86
N LEU A 99 2.40 -6.58 8.81
CA LEU A 99 2.95 -6.88 7.49
C LEU A 99 2.42 -5.87 6.47
N LEU A 100 3.31 -5.10 5.87
CA LEU A 100 2.99 -4.20 4.76
C LEU A 100 3.42 -4.84 3.43
N ILE A 101 2.49 -4.98 2.50
CA ILE A 101 2.76 -5.54 1.17
C ILE A 101 2.60 -4.45 0.11
N PHE A 102 3.71 -3.97 -0.42
CA PHE A 102 3.80 -2.98 -1.48
C PHE A 102 3.87 -3.67 -2.85
N ASP A 103 2.80 -3.57 -3.63
CA ASP A 103 2.79 -4.04 -5.03
C ASP A 103 1.60 -3.40 -5.77
N TYR A 104 1.75 -3.17 -7.07
CA TYR A 104 0.63 -2.78 -7.93
C TYR A 104 -0.54 -3.78 -7.90
N ARG A 105 -0.27 -5.07 -7.64
CA ARG A 105 -1.26 -6.16 -7.66
C ARG A 105 -1.42 -6.83 -6.31
N ALA A 106 -0.91 -6.24 -5.21
CA ALA A 106 -0.99 -6.81 -3.86
C ALA A 106 -2.39 -7.36 -3.55
N VAL A 107 -3.42 -6.54 -3.79
CA VAL A 107 -4.83 -6.86 -3.52
C VAL A 107 -5.37 -8.00 -4.40
N LEU A 108 -4.78 -8.27 -5.57
CA LEU A 108 -5.22 -9.37 -6.44
C LEU A 108 -4.77 -10.74 -5.93
N TYR A 109 -3.56 -10.83 -5.37
CA TYR A 109 -2.99 -12.11 -4.97
C TYR A 109 -3.01 -12.34 -3.45
N TYR A 110 -3.17 -11.29 -2.64
CA TYR A 110 -3.21 -11.41 -1.19
C TYR A 110 -4.61 -11.13 -0.66
N ARG A 111 -5.44 -12.18 -0.56
CA ARG A 111 -6.84 -12.08 -0.10
C ARG A 111 -6.96 -11.76 1.39
N GLY A 112 -5.94 -12.09 2.19
CA GLY A 112 -5.94 -11.96 3.65
C GLY A 112 -5.62 -10.56 4.18
N ALA A 113 -5.43 -9.54 3.33
CA ALA A 113 -5.03 -8.21 3.78
C ALA A 113 -6.17 -7.54 4.58
N ASN A 114 -6.00 -7.32 5.88
CA ASN A 114 -7.00 -6.68 6.75
C ASN A 114 -7.41 -5.31 6.23
N PHE A 115 -6.43 -4.50 5.79
CA PHE A 115 -6.64 -3.19 5.20
C PHE A 115 -5.97 -3.06 3.83
N ILE A 116 -6.47 -2.14 3.02
CA ILE A 116 -5.93 -1.79 1.72
C ILE A 116 -5.67 -0.29 1.72
N VAL A 117 -4.42 0.10 1.53
CA VAL A 117 -4.02 1.50 1.40
C VAL A 117 -3.69 1.79 -0.05
N ILE A 118 -4.34 2.79 -0.64
CA ILE A 118 -4.12 3.22 -2.02
C ILE A 118 -3.34 4.53 -2.01
N LEU A 119 -2.16 4.51 -2.62
CA LEU A 119 -1.39 5.72 -2.92
C LEU A 119 -2.01 6.41 -4.16
N ASP A 120 -2.80 7.45 -3.93
CA ASP A 120 -3.43 8.25 -4.99
C ASP A 120 -2.59 9.52 -5.24
N ILE A 121 -1.86 9.49 -6.36
CA ILE A 121 -0.95 10.55 -6.81
C ILE A 121 -1.50 11.17 -8.09
N GLY A 122 -1.37 12.49 -8.20
CA GLY A 122 -1.70 13.22 -9.44
C GLY A 122 -0.87 12.73 -10.62
N GLU A 123 -1.47 12.70 -11.82
CA GLU A 123 -0.79 12.18 -13.01
C GLU A 123 0.52 12.90 -13.33
N LYS A 124 0.54 14.24 -13.20
CA LYS A 124 1.74 15.06 -13.43
C LYS A 124 2.92 14.58 -12.58
N LYS A 125 2.72 14.49 -11.26
CA LYS A 125 3.76 14.05 -10.31
C LYS A 125 4.14 12.58 -10.51
N ARG A 126 3.18 11.71 -10.83
CA ARG A 126 3.45 10.31 -11.21
C ARG A 126 4.39 10.22 -12.41
N LEU A 127 4.14 11.01 -13.46
CA LEU A 127 4.96 11.04 -14.66
C LEU A 127 6.35 11.61 -14.39
N GLU A 128 6.46 12.66 -13.57
CA GLU A 128 7.73 13.20 -13.08
C GLU A 128 8.54 12.12 -12.33
N ASN A 129 7.92 11.42 -11.38
CA ASN A 129 8.56 10.31 -10.67
C ASN A 129 9.05 9.20 -11.61
N LEU A 130 8.27 8.87 -12.65
CA LEU A 130 8.67 7.88 -13.65
C LEU A 130 9.86 8.35 -14.49
N LYS A 131 9.89 9.62 -14.91
CA LYS A 131 11.02 10.22 -15.63
C LYS A 131 12.28 10.16 -14.78
N ASN A 132 12.18 10.58 -13.52
CA ASN A 132 13.30 10.61 -12.57
C ASN A 132 13.83 9.19 -12.28
N ARG A 133 12.96 8.18 -12.23
CA ARG A 133 13.37 6.78 -12.03
C ARG A 133 14.04 6.18 -13.26
N SER A 134 13.42 6.31 -14.44
CA SER A 134 13.94 5.74 -15.69
C SER A 134 13.14 6.19 -16.90
N MET A 135 13.84 6.68 -17.93
CA MET A 135 13.24 7.01 -19.22
C MET A 135 12.53 5.82 -19.89
N LYS A 136 13.00 4.59 -19.68
CA LYS A 136 12.34 3.37 -20.18
C LYS A 136 10.97 3.17 -19.52
N SER A 137 10.91 3.30 -18.19
CA SER A 137 9.66 3.22 -17.43
C SER A 137 8.68 4.32 -17.81
N TYR A 138 9.18 5.55 -17.97
CA TYR A 138 8.35 6.67 -18.44
C TYR A 138 7.73 6.37 -19.81
N LYS A 139 8.53 5.98 -20.82
CA LYS A 139 8.01 5.62 -22.15
C LYS A 139 6.96 4.51 -22.09
N ARG A 140 7.15 3.50 -21.24
CA ARG A 140 6.23 2.37 -21.06
C ARG A 140 4.89 2.78 -20.42
N TYR A 141 4.91 3.68 -19.44
CA TYR A 141 3.74 3.99 -18.59
C TYR A 141 3.14 5.40 -18.81
N LYS A 142 3.66 6.19 -19.77
CA LYS A 142 3.10 7.51 -20.11
C LYS A 142 1.78 7.42 -20.87
N GLY A 143 1.64 6.46 -21.78
CA GLY A 143 0.46 6.33 -22.65
C GLY A 143 -0.75 5.67 -22.00
N PHE A 144 -0.61 5.17 -20.77
CA PHE A 144 -1.68 4.52 -20.04
C PHE A 144 -1.71 5.03 -18.61
N TYR A 145 -2.78 5.75 -18.25
CA TYR A 145 -2.96 6.20 -16.88
C TYR A 145 -3.56 5.09 -16.01
N TYR A 146 -2.67 4.32 -15.39
CA TYR A 146 -3.04 3.24 -14.47
C TYR A 146 -3.37 3.75 -13.06
N ARG A 147 -4.26 4.74 -12.94
CA ARG A 147 -4.54 5.43 -11.68
C ARG A 147 -4.77 4.46 -10.53
N TYR A 148 -5.72 3.55 -10.72
CA TYR A 148 -6.03 2.53 -9.73
C TYR A 148 -5.62 1.12 -10.20
N PRO A 149 -5.04 0.32 -9.31
CA PRO A 149 -4.82 -1.09 -9.55
C PRO A 149 -6.15 -1.84 -9.62
N PRO A 150 -6.25 -2.93 -10.39
CA PRO A 150 -7.45 -3.75 -10.42
C PRO A 150 -7.76 -4.34 -9.04
N MET A 151 -9.01 -4.17 -8.57
CA MET A 151 -9.46 -4.71 -7.29
C MET A 151 -10.54 -5.78 -7.47
N PRO A 152 -10.46 -6.93 -6.77
CA PRO A 152 -11.50 -7.94 -6.76
C PRO A 152 -12.82 -7.43 -6.16
N PHE A 153 -13.93 -8.06 -6.53
CA PHE A 153 -15.27 -7.66 -6.06
C PHE A 153 -15.56 -8.01 -4.60
N TYR A 154 -14.80 -8.92 -3.98
CA TYR A 154 -14.92 -9.23 -2.56
C TYR A 154 -14.39 -8.11 -1.64
N VAL A 155 -13.68 -7.13 -2.19
CA VAL A 155 -13.09 -6.06 -1.39
C VAL A 155 -14.19 -5.11 -0.93
N ASP A 156 -14.29 -4.96 0.39
CA ASP A 156 -15.21 -4.05 1.04
C ASP A 156 -14.59 -2.64 1.17
N SER A 157 -15.39 -1.59 0.96
CA SER A 157 -14.92 -0.19 1.02
C SER A 157 -14.48 0.25 2.42
N SER A 158 -15.01 -0.34 3.50
CA SER A 158 -14.63 -0.03 4.88
C SER A 158 -13.18 -0.42 5.23
N ARG A 159 -12.55 -1.22 4.36
CA ARG A 159 -11.15 -1.66 4.45
C ARG A 159 -10.23 -0.84 3.54
N VAL A 160 -10.78 0.06 2.72
CA VAL A 160 -10.04 0.84 1.73
C VAL A 160 -9.75 2.22 2.27
N TYR A 161 -8.46 2.54 2.33
CA TYR A 161 -7.92 3.81 2.78
C TYR A 161 -7.12 4.47 1.67
N ILE A 162 -7.24 5.78 1.55
CA ILE A 162 -6.60 6.56 0.49
C ILE A 162 -5.54 7.47 1.12
N LEU A 163 -4.31 7.34 0.63
CA LEU A 163 -3.18 8.21 0.96
C LEU A 163 -2.93 9.12 -0.24
N LYS A 164 -3.18 10.42 -0.07
CA LYS A 164 -2.98 11.44 -1.11
C LYS A 164 -1.57 12.03 -1.05
N ASP A 165 -1.14 12.70 -2.12
CA ASP A 165 0.21 13.26 -2.25
C ASP A 165 0.69 14.17 -1.09
N ASP A 166 -0.23 14.85 -0.42
CA ASP A 166 -0.02 15.77 0.70
C ASP A 166 0.09 15.07 2.06
N THR A 167 -0.21 13.77 2.13
CA THR A 167 -0.30 13.03 3.39
C THR A 167 1.02 12.38 3.83
N VAL A 168 2.14 12.67 3.16
CA VAL A 168 3.49 12.28 3.63
C VAL A 168 3.75 12.83 5.04
N GLU A 169 3.17 13.98 5.38
CA GLU A 169 3.29 14.59 6.71
C GLU A 169 2.68 13.74 7.83
N LEU A 170 1.76 12.82 7.53
CA LEU A 170 1.19 11.90 8.54
C LEU A 170 2.24 10.99 9.17
N PHE A 171 3.41 10.88 8.54
CA PHE A 171 4.50 10.02 8.97
C PHE A 171 5.73 10.80 9.43
N LYS A 172 5.68 12.13 9.40
CA LYS A 172 6.70 13.01 9.99
C LYS A 172 6.34 13.27 11.45
N GLY A 173 6.39 12.22 12.25
CA GLY A 173 6.39 12.28 13.72
C GLY A 173 7.81 12.20 14.26
#